data_AF-A0A645HNH0-F1
#
_entry.id   AF-A0A645HNH0-F1
#
_cell.length_a   1.000
_cell.length_b   1.000
_cell.length_c   1.000
_cell.angle_alpha   90.00
_cell.angle_beta   90.00
_cell.angle_gamma   90.00
#
_symmetry.space_group_name_H-M   'P 1'
#
loop_
_entity.id
_entity.type
_entity.pdbx_description
1 polymer ?
#
loop_
_entity_poly.entity_id
_entity_poly.type
_entity_poly.pdbx_seq_one_letter_code
_entity_poly.pdbx_strand_id
1 'polypeptide(L)'
;MYYRCGIFEHEKTRAFSLDKQSVQRDTPLIENIVISGINATGSKASAAFFVGLPEAPVRNLVVQRCRFSTDVTSPVAVDESDMYEGLPVLERKGVRIRNCFNAVFEDVVVEGPERPFEIEDASSVSIHSGNR
;
A
#
# COMPACT_ATOMS: atom_id res chain seq x y z
N MET A 1 2.28 -11.66 -3.99
CA MET A 1 1.62 -10.38 -4.33
C MET A 1 0.13 -10.64 -4.17
N TYR A 2 -0.60 -9.77 -3.47
CA TYR A 2 -1.94 -10.06 -2.93
C TYR A 2 -3.07 -9.99 -3.99
N TYR A 3 -2.86 -10.59 -5.16
CA TYR A 3 -3.80 -10.58 -6.28
C TYR A 3 -4.77 -11.77 -6.21
N ARG A 4 -6.06 -11.50 -6.43
CA ARG A 4 -7.13 -12.49 -6.36
C ARG A 4 -7.17 -13.45 -7.57
N CYS A 5 -6.79 -13.00 -8.77
CA CYS A 5 -6.99 -13.79 -9.98
C CYS A 5 -5.75 -14.63 -10.35
N GLY A 6 -5.99 -15.84 -10.87
CA GLY A 6 -4.94 -16.68 -11.47
C GLY A 6 -4.12 -17.52 -10.49
N ILE A 7 -4.47 -17.53 -9.19
CA ILE A 7 -3.82 -18.38 -8.19
C ILE A 7 -4.54 -19.72 -8.05
N PHE A 8 -3.80 -20.83 -7.98
CA PHE A 8 -4.39 -22.13 -7.68
C PHE A 8 -4.68 -22.27 -6.18
N GLU A 9 -5.73 -22.99 -5.79
CA GLU A 9 -6.14 -23.15 -4.38
C GLU A 9 -5.00 -23.61 -3.46
N HIS A 10 -4.15 -24.53 -3.93
CA HIS A 10 -3.03 -25.05 -3.16
C HIS A 10 -1.88 -24.04 -2.95
N GLU A 11 -1.86 -22.94 -3.70
CA GLU A 11 -0.84 -21.89 -3.60
C GLU A 11 -1.27 -20.76 -2.67
N LYS A 12 -2.58 -20.60 -2.42
CA LYS A 12 -3.15 -19.48 -1.64
C LYS A 12 -2.52 -19.34 -0.26
N THR A 13 -2.34 -20.45 0.45
CA THR A 13 -1.74 -20.44 1.80
C THR A 13 -0.37 -19.78 1.80
N ARG A 14 0.46 -20.05 0.79
CA ARG A 14 1.78 -19.44 0.67
C ARG A 14 1.70 -18.01 0.13
N ALA A 15 0.93 -17.78 -0.93
CA ALA A 15 0.90 -16.50 -1.62
C ALA A 15 0.29 -15.35 -0.80
N PHE A 16 -0.62 -15.69 0.12
CA PHE A 16 -1.31 -14.76 1.00
C PHE A 16 -0.84 -14.83 2.45
N SER A 17 0.23 -15.59 2.72
CA SER A 17 0.83 -15.62 4.04
C SER A 17 1.31 -14.22 4.44
N LEU A 18 1.07 -13.85 5.68
CA LEU A 18 1.65 -12.65 6.29
C LEU A 18 3.00 -12.95 6.96
N ASP A 19 3.36 -14.24 7.07
CA ASP A 19 4.64 -14.68 7.63
C ASP A 19 5.74 -14.63 6.56
N LYS A 20 6.93 -14.26 7.01
CA LYS A 20 8.13 -14.25 6.17
C LYS A 20 8.44 -15.64 5.64
N GLN A 21 8.43 -15.78 4.31
CA GLN A 21 8.84 -17.00 3.62
C GLN A 21 10.34 -16.98 3.26
N SER A 22 10.84 -18.11 2.77
CA SER A 22 12.17 -18.14 2.15
C SER A 22 12.14 -17.43 0.80
N VAL A 23 13.11 -16.55 0.55
CA VAL A 23 13.28 -15.93 -0.76
C VAL A 23 13.75 -16.98 -1.76
N GLN A 24 13.07 -17.06 -2.89
CA GLN A 24 13.31 -17.99 -3.99
C GLN A 24 13.72 -17.23 -5.24
N ARG A 25 14.19 -17.95 -6.26
CA ARG A 25 14.59 -17.37 -7.55
C ARG A 25 13.45 -16.58 -8.23
N ASP A 26 12.21 -16.99 -8.00
CA ASP A 26 10.99 -16.40 -8.55
C ASP A 26 10.33 -15.40 -7.60
N THR A 27 10.91 -15.13 -6.43
CA THR A 27 10.39 -14.09 -5.52
C THR A 27 10.53 -12.72 -6.19
N PRO A 28 9.42 -11.99 -6.41
CA PRO A 28 9.48 -10.69 -7.04
C PRO A 28 10.19 -9.68 -6.14
N LEU A 29 11.06 -8.87 -6.73
CA LEU A 29 11.72 -7.75 -6.07
C LEU A 29 11.19 -6.45 -6.68
N ILE A 30 10.74 -5.54 -5.82
CA ILE A 30 10.19 -4.25 -6.22
C ILE A 30 11.00 -3.18 -5.50
N GLU A 31 11.78 -2.41 -6.26
CA GLU A 31 12.68 -1.42 -5.70
C GLU A 31 12.89 -0.21 -6.60
N ASN A 32 13.30 0.90 -5.98
CA ASN A 32 13.68 2.15 -6.65
C ASN A 32 12.53 2.75 -7.48
N ILE A 33 11.37 2.90 -6.83
CA ILE A 33 10.16 3.45 -7.44
C ILE A 33 10.05 4.94 -7.14
N VAL A 34 9.75 5.74 -8.15
CA VAL A 34 9.35 7.14 -7.98
C VAL A 34 7.95 7.34 -8.55
N ILE A 35 7.04 7.82 -7.71
CA ILE A 35 5.67 8.23 -8.09
C ILE A 35 5.59 9.73 -7.84
N SER A 36 5.25 10.52 -8.86
CA SER A 36 5.21 11.97 -8.72
C SER A 36 4.07 12.62 -9.48
N GLY A 37 3.53 13.70 -8.92
CA GLY A 37 2.57 14.58 -9.61
C GLY A 37 1.20 13.95 -9.81
N ILE A 38 0.83 12.97 -8.98
CA ILE A 38 -0.47 12.30 -9.09
C ILE A 38 -1.54 13.15 -8.41
N ASN A 39 -2.66 13.35 -9.10
CA ASN A 39 -3.89 13.87 -8.51
C ASN A 39 -5.01 12.84 -8.71
N ALA A 40 -5.41 12.15 -7.64
CA ALA A 40 -6.52 11.20 -7.68
C ALA A 40 -7.61 11.63 -6.71
N THR A 41 -8.84 11.74 -7.21
CA THR A 41 -9.95 12.32 -6.44
C THR A 41 -11.12 11.36 -6.32
N GLY A 42 -11.77 11.33 -5.17
CA GLY A 42 -12.99 10.56 -4.95
C GLY A 42 -12.78 9.05 -4.89
N SER A 43 -11.60 8.60 -4.44
CA SER A 43 -11.32 7.18 -4.30
C SER A 43 -12.26 6.52 -3.27
N LYS A 44 -12.97 5.47 -3.68
CA LYS A 44 -14.07 4.88 -2.90
C LYS A 44 -13.64 3.88 -1.84
N ALA A 45 -12.62 3.06 -2.11
CA ALA A 45 -12.14 2.03 -1.18
C ALA A 45 -10.87 2.47 -0.42
N SER A 46 -9.86 2.99 -1.13
CA SER A 46 -8.59 3.46 -0.56
C SER A 46 -7.96 4.55 -1.42
N ALA A 47 -7.08 5.39 -0.84
CA ALA A 47 -6.36 6.44 -1.59
C ALA A 47 -5.17 5.88 -2.36
N ALA A 48 -4.37 5.04 -1.71
CA ALA A 48 -3.25 4.32 -2.33
C ALA A 48 -2.87 3.08 -1.50
N PHE A 49 -2.18 2.14 -2.14
CA PHE A 49 -1.83 0.86 -1.56
C PHE A 49 -0.39 0.47 -1.94
N PHE A 50 0.52 0.45 -0.97
CA PHE A 50 1.92 0.07 -1.14
C PHE A 50 2.23 -1.12 -0.24
N VAL A 51 2.15 -2.32 -0.81
CA VAL A 51 2.29 -3.56 -0.03
C VAL A 51 3.32 -4.48 -0.66
N GLY A 52 4.43 -4.67 0.05
CA GLY A 52 5.46 -5.66 -0.29
C GLY A 52 5.17 -7.06 0.26
N LEU A 53 5.98 -8.02 -0.13
CA LEU A 53 5.99 -9.34 0.51
C LEU A 53 6.71 -9.24 1.87
N PRO A 54 6.32 -10.03 2.88
CA PRO A 54 7.04 -10.08 4.16
C PRO A 54 8.54 -10.42 4.01
N GLU A 55 8.87 -11.31 3.06
CA GLU A 55 10.25 -11.72 2.74
C GLU A 55 10.97 -10.83 1.73
N ALA A 56 10.23 -10.06 0.95
CA ALA A 56 10.76 -9.14 -0.05
C ALA A 56 9.99 -7.80 0.01
N PRO A 57 10.31 -6.95 1.01
CA PRO A 57 9.70 -5.63 1.15
C PRO A 57 9.89 -4.77 -0.10
N VAL A 58 8.95 -3.86 -0.38
CA VAL A 58 9.19 -2.80 -1.38
C VAL A 58 10.30 -1.89 -0.86
N ARG A 59 11.33 -1.62 -1.67
CA ARG A 59 12.50 -0.83 -1.25
C ARG A 59 12.59 0.50 -1.98
N ASN A 60 13.01 1.55 -1.29
CA ASN A 60 13.32 2.85 -1.89
C ASN A 60 12.15 3.42 -2.70
N LEU A 61 10.96 3.44 -2.09
CA LEU A 61 9.77 4.06 -2.67
C LEU A 61 9.80 5.56 -2.37
N VAL A 62 9.68 6.40 -3.39
CA VAL A 62 9.50 7.84 -3.24
C VAL A 62 8.16 8.24 -3.85
N VAL A 63 7.27 8.81 -3.04
CA VAL A 63 6.00 9.40 -3.48
C VAL A 63 6.08 10.90 -3.24
N GLN A 64 6.00 11.71 -4.29
CA GLN A 64 6.24 13.14 -4.15
C GLN A 64 5.28 14.04 -4.95
N ARG A 65 4.86 15.14 -4.32
CA ARG A 65 3.97 16.15 -4.93
C ARG A 65 2.66 15.52 -5.43
N CYS A 66 2.03 14.73 -4.56
CA CYS A 66 0.81 13.99 -4.90
C CYS A 66 -0.37 14.47 -4.04
N ARG A 67 -1.56 14.49 -4.63
CA ARG A 67 -2.81 14.76 -3.94
C ARG A 67 -3.77 13.59 -4.14
N PHE A 68 -4.26 13.06 -3.03
CA PHE A 68 -5.24 12.00 -3.00
C PHE A 68 -6.45 12.46 -2.21
N SER A 69 -7.66 12.16 -2.65
CA SER A 69 -8.86 12.31 -1.83
C SER A 69 -9.71 11.04 -1.84
N THR A 70 -10.21 10.67 -0.66
CA THR A 70 -11.12 9.53 -0.49
C THR A 70 -12.56 10.02 -0.33
N ASP A 71 -13.51 9.32 -0.93
CA ASP A 71 -14.93 9.45 -0.59
C ASP A 71 -15.21 8.68 0.71
N VAL A 72 -15.13 9.39 1.83
CA VAL A 72 -15.38 8.83 3.17
C VAL A 72 -16.83 8.42 3.39
N THR A 73 -17.76 8.92 2.58
CA THR A 73 -19.19 8.57 2.65
C THR A 73 -19.55 7.38 1.77
N SER A 74 -18.66 7.00 0.83
CA SER A 74 -18.90 5.84 -0.03
C SER A 74 -19.08 4.56 0.80
N PRO A 75 -20.07 3.72 0.47
CA PRO A 75 -20.30 2.45 1.16
C PRO A 75 -19.31 1.34 0.77
N VAL A 76 -18.41 1.60 -0.19
CA VAL A 76 -17.41 0.62 -0.63
C VAL A 76 -16.40 0.39 0.50
N ALA A 77 -16.26 -0.87 0.90
CA ALA A 77 -15.35 -1.29 1.95
C ALA A 77 -13.88 -1.20 1.49
N VAL A 78 -12.94 -1.11 2.45
CA VAL A 78 -11.51 -0.93 2.14
C VAL A 78 -10.92 -2.16 1.45
N ASP A 79 -11.40 -3.35 1.81
CA ASP A 79 -11.00 -4.65 1.29
C ASP A 79 -11.53 -4.97 -0.11
N GLU A 80 -12.41 -4.12 -0.66
CA GLU A 80 -12.75 -4.10 -2.08
C GLU A 80 -11.68 -3.39 -2.94
N SER A 81 -10.58 -2.92 -2.34
CA SER A 81 -9.42 -2.47 -3.11
C SER A 81 -8.84 -3.63 -3.91
N ASP A 82 -8.42 -3.37 -5.15
CA ASP A 82 -7.63 -4.37 -5.88
C ASP A 82 -6.37 -4.72 -5.07
N MET A 83 -5.94 -5.97 -5.19
CA MET A 83 -4.75 -6.49 -4.53
C MET A 83 -4.86 -6.58 -2.98
N TYR A 84 -6.05 -6.83 -2.42
CA TYR A 84 -6.27 -6.90 -0.97
C TYR A 84 -6.36 -8.32 -0.38
N GLU A 85 -6.56 -9.34 -1.22
CA GLU A 85 -6.81 -10.72 -0.77
C GLU A 85 -5.69 -11.21 0.17
N GLY A 86 -6.05 -11.68 1.37
CA GLY A 86 -5.10 -12.16 2.38
C GLY A 86 -4.56 -11.11 3.34
N LEU A 87 -4.91 -9.83 3.18
CA LEU A 87 -4.50 -8.77 4.10
C LEU A 87 -5.52 -8.53 5.21
N PRO A 88 -5.08 -8.11 6.41
CA PRO A 88 -6.01 -7.70 7.47
C PRO A 88 -6.90 -6.56 6.99
N VAL A 89 -8.19 -6.64 7.31
CA VAL A 89 -9.17 -5.59 7.01
C VAL A 89 -8.85 -4.35 7.83
N LEU A 90 -8.84 -3.19 7.18
CA LEU A 90 -8.72 -1.88 7.81
C LEU A 90 -10.07 -1.19 7.78
N GLU A 91 -10.39 -0.46 8.84
CA GLU A 91 -11.65 0.30 8.92
C GLU A 91 -11.57 1.66 8.23
N ARG A 92 -10.37 2.09 7.81
CA ARG A 92 -10.12 3.45 7.31
C ARG A 92 -9.62 3.46 5.88
N LYS A 93 -10.17 4.38 5.11
CA LYS A 93 -9.71 4.73 3.77
C LYS A 93 -8.50 5.65 3.89
N GLY A 94 -7.47 5.46 3.07
CA GLY A 94 -6.26 6.26 3.14
C GLY A 94 -5.15 5.63 2.33
N VAL A 95 -3.91 5.97 2.67
CA VAL A 95 -2.72 5.35 2.09
C VAL A 95 -2.25 4.24 3.02
N ARG A 96 -2.25 2.99 2.55
CA ARG A 96 -1.69 1.85 3.28
C ARG A 96 -0.26 1.58 2.84
N ILE A 97 0.63 1.39 3.80
CA ILE A 97 2.05 1.08 3.61
C ILE A 97 2.37 -0.15 4.45
N ARG A 98 2.60 -1.28 3.80
CA ARG A 98 2.93 -2.54 4.48
C ARG A 98 4.13 -3.22 3.85
N ASN A 99 5.02 -3.79 4.68
CA ASN A 99 6.25 -4.44 4.20
C ASN A 99 7.04 -3.54 3.25
N CYS A 100 7.36 -2.33 3.70
CA CYS A 100 8.16 -1.36 2.94
C CYS A 100 9.43 -1.01 3.72
N PHE A 101 10.52 -0.79 3.00
CA PHE A 101 11.80 -0.34 3.55
C PHE A 101 12.26 0.92 2.82
N ASN A 102 12.60 1.96 3.60
CA ASN A 102 13.08 3.24 3.05
C ASN A 102 12.03 3.88 2.11
N ALA A 103 10.82 4.10 2.62
CA ALA A 103 9.75 4.74 1.88
C ALA A 103 9.61 6.21 2.28
N VAL A 104 9.60 7.10 1.32
CA VAL A 104 9.61 8.55 1.51
C VAL A 104 8.39 9.17 0.84
N PHE A 105 7.64 9.95 1.61
CA PHE A 105 6.46 10.68 1.14
C PHE A 105 6.72 12.18 1.30
N GLU A 106 6.90 12.91 0.21
CA GLU A 106 7.26 14.33 0.19
C GLU A 106 6.17 15.17 -0.47
N ASP A 107 5.60 16.13 0.25
CA ASP A 107 4.51 16.95 -0.29
C ASP A 107 3.34 16.09 -0.81
N VAL A 108 2.96 15.09 0.01
CA VAL A 108 1.82 14.22 -0.26
C VAL A 108 0.66 14.65 0.63
N VAL A 109 -0.47 14.99 0.00
CA VAL A 109 -1.71 15.35 0.67
C VAL A 109 -2.73 14.24 0.48
N VAL A 110 -3.36 13.82 1.58
CA VAL A 110 -4.44 12.83 1.57
C VAL A 110 -5.63 13.46 2.30
N GLU A 111 -6.72 13.67 1.57
CA GLU A 111 -7.94 14.32 2.06
C GLU A 111 -9.05 13.29 2.30
N GLY A 112 -9.86 13.51 3.34
CA GLY A 112 -10.93 12.63 3.74
C GLY A 112 -10.71 12.00 5.12
N PRO A 113 -9.72 11.12 5.30
CA PRO A 113 -9.52 10.44 6.57
C PRO A 113 -8.81 11.32 7.60
N GLU A 114 -9.16 11.16 8.88
CA GLU A 114 -8.46 11.80 10.00
C GLU A 114 -7.01 11.32 10.13
N ARG A 115 -6.77 10.03 9.82
CA ARG A 115 -5.45 9.41 9.79
C ARG A 115 -5.11 9.00 8.35
N PRO A 116 -4.31 9.81 7.64
CA PRO A 116 -4.10 9.63 6.20
C PRO A 116 -3.22 8.44 5.82
N PHE A 117 -2.34 8.00 6.72
CA PHE A 117 -1.41 6.91 6.48
C PHE A 117 -1.60 5.80 7.51
N GLU A 118 -1.67 4.56 7.03
CA GLU A 118 -1.57 3.35 7.84
C GLU A 118 -0.23 2.67 7.53
N ILE A 119 0.61 2.46 8.55
CA ILE A 119 1.95 1.90 8.40
C ILE A 119 2.05 0.62 9.21
N GLU A 120 2.33 -0.50 8.54
CA GLU A 120 2.39 -1.83 9.16
C GLU A 120 3.64 -2.57 8.70
N ASP A 121 4.37 -3.23 9.61
CA ASP A 121 5.52 -4.08 9.25
C ASP A 121 6.53 -3.41 8.29
N ALA A 122 6.67 -2.10 8.41
CA ALA A 122 7.53 -1.27 7.58
C ALA A 122 8.61 -0.59 8.42
N SER A 123 9.74 -0.26 7.79
CA SER A 123 10.88 0.38 8.46
C SER A 123 11.46 1.51 7.61
N SER A 124 11.98 2.53 8.27
CA SER A 124 12.46 3.77 7.61
C SER A 124 11.40 4.39 6.70
N VAL A 125 10.20 4.62 7.23
CA VAL A 125 9.15 5.37 6.52
C VAL A 125 9.19 6.82 6.99
N SER A 126 9.34 7.76 6.07
CA SER A 126 9.30 9.20 6.37
C SER A 126 8.17 9.89 5.60
N ILE A 127 7.45 10.77 6.30
CA ILE A 127 6.37 11.58 5.74
C ILE A 127 6.70 13.04 6.02
N HIS A 128 6.93 13.79 4.94
CA HIS A 128 7.27 15.21 4.96
C HIS A 128 6.12 15.99 4.34
N SER A 129 5.36 16.70 5.17
CA SER A 129 4.34 17.63 4.67
C SER A 129 5.01 18.81 3.97
N GLY A 130 4.50 19.20 2.79
CA GLY A 130 4.93 20.43 2.13
C GLY A 130 4.60 21.64 3.00
N ASN A 131 5.53 22.59 3.11
CA ASN A 131 5.25 23.91 3.69
C ASN A 131 4.14 24.55 2.84
N ARG A 132 2.96 24.76 3.43
CA ARG A 132 1.86 25.49 2.79
C ARG A 132 2.20 26.96 2.62
#